data_AF-A0AA40JQK2-F1
#
_entry.id   AF-A0AA40JQK2-F1
#
_cell.length_a   1.000
_cell.length_b   1.000
_cell.length_c   1.000
_cell.angle_alpha   90.00
_cell.angle_beta   90.00
_cell.angle_gamma   90.00
#
_symmetry.space_group_name_H-M   'P 1'
#
loop_
_entity.id
_entity.type
_entity.pdbx_description
1 polymer ?
#
loop_
_entity_poly.entity_id
_entity_poly.type
_entity_poly.pdbx_seq_one_letter_code
_entity_poly.pdbx_strand_id
1 'polypeptide(L)'
;MAQPIPLPIPDSPEGLSLPANVEAEAALLGAMMIDNRVAEDVLQKLRPEHFFEPLHGRIYDAIATLVGDNRLATPVTLKPLFAADTAMKELGGPGYLAQLTGNPASLIGARAFADQV
;
A
#
# COMPACT_ATOMS: atom_id res chain seq x y z
N MET A 1 50.43 13.48 6.35
CA MET A 1 49.22 14.01 7.01
C MET A 1 48.05 13.68 6.10
N ALA A 2 47.13 12.83 6.54
CA ALA A 2 46.07 12.28 5.69
C ALA A 2 45.04 13.36 5.34
N GLN A 3 44.78 13.55 4.06
CA GLN A 3 43.68 14.40 3.59
C GLN A 3 42.37 13.59 3.69
N PRO A 4 41.29 14.14 4.26
CA PRO A 4 40.02 13.43 4.33
C PRO A 4 39.40 13.33 2.93
N ILE A 5 39.05 12.12 2.54
CA ILE A 5 38.25 11.82 1.35
C ILE A 5 36.85 12.40 1.58
N PRO A 6 36.31 13.27 0.70
CA PRO A 6 34.90 13.63 0.78
C PRO A 6 34.10 12.37 0.43
N LEU A 7 33.35 11.83 1.39
CA LEU A 7 32.30 10.87 1.02
C LEU A 7 31.34 11.59 0.06
N PRO A 8 30.93 10.96 -1.05
CA PRO A 8 29.72 11.41 -1.73
C PRO A 8 28.59 11.26 -0.71
N ILE A 9 28.15 12.38 -0.14
CA ILE A 9 26.84 12.46 0.47
C ILE A 9 25.90 12.24 -0.72
N PRO A 10 25.10 11.16 -0.78
CA PRO A 10 24.09 11.09 -1.81
C PRO A 10 23.24 12.35 -1.67
N ASP A 11 23.30 13.18 -2.71
CA ASP A 11 22.54 14.40 -2.83
C ASP A 11 21.06 14.07 -2.65
N SER A 12 20.51 14.59 -1.57
CA SER A 12 19.08 14.77 -1.33
C SER A 12 18.25 13.48 -1.12
N PRO A 13 17.27 13.50 -0.19
CA PRO A 13 16.12 12.62 -0.32
C PRO A 13 15.42 13.00 -1.63
N GLU A 14 15.71 12.27 -2.72
CA GLU A 14 15.02 12.41 -3.99
C GLU A 14 13.50 12.42 -3.74
N GLY A 15 12.88 13.57 -3.96
CA GLY A 15 11.47 13.66 -4.30
C GLY A 15 10.48 13.46 -3.16
N LEU A 16 10.46 14.37 -2.18
CA LEU A 16 9.19 14.81 -1.55
C LEU A 16 8.36 15.63 -2.58
N SER A 17 8.10 15.05 -3.74
CA SER A 17 7.32 15.67 -4.81
C SER A 17 6.24 14.67 -5.16
N LEU A 18 5.08 14.73 -4.50
CA LEU A 18 3.93 13.83 -4.65
C LEU A 18 3.73 13.37 -6.11
N PRO A 19 4.23 12.19 -6.52
CA PRO A 19 3.87 11.58 -7.77
C PRO A 19 2.80 10.52 -7.47
N ALA A 20 1.67 10.59 -8.17
CA ALA A 20 0.65 9.54 -8.24
C ALA A 20 -0.09 9.14 -6.93
N ASN A 21 -1.36 9.53 -6.88
CA ASN A 21 -2.36 9.00 -5.93
C ASN A 21 -2.37 7.45 -5.92
N VAL A 22 -2.13 6.81 -7.08
CA VAL A 22 -2.14 5.35 -7.25
C VAL A 22 -0.95 4.66 -6.54
N GLU A 23 0.24 5.26 -6.52
CA GLU A 23 1.41 4.66 -5.86
C GLU A 23 1.29 4.74 -4.34
N ALA A 24 0.73 5.84 -3.83
CA ALA A 24 0.43 6.01 -2.41
C ALA A 24 -0.66 5.02 -1.94
N GLU A 25 -1.72 4.84 -2.72
CA GLU A 25 -2.76 3.84 -2.46
C GLU A 25 -2.20 2.42 -2.42
N ALA A 26 -1.37 2.06 -3.40
CA ALA A 26 -0.70 0.77 -3.46
C ALA A 26 0.17 0.54 -2.21
N ALA A 27 0.92 1.56 -1.79
CA ALA A 27 1.73 1.53 -0.59
C ALA A 27 0.88 1.34 0.69
N LEU A 28 -0.23 2.06 0.81
CA LEU A 28 -1.17 1.95 1.93
C LEU A 28 -1.77 0.54 2.02
N LEU A 29 -2.28 0.00 0.91
CA LEU A 29 -2.83 -1.34 0.85
C LEU A 29 -1.78 -2.40 1.21
N GLY A 30 -0.56 -2.23 0.69
CA GLY A 30 0.59 -3.04 1.06
C GLY A 30 0.85 -3.04 2.57
N ALA A 31 0.89 -1.86 3.19
CA ALA A 31 1.08 -1.72 4.63
C ALA A 31 -0.03 -2.39 5.44
N MET A 32 -1.29 -2.17 5.04
CA MET A 32 -2.46 -2.77 5.68
C MET A 32 -2.41 -4.30 5.63
N MET A 33 -1.90 -4.88 4.54
CA MET A 33 -1.74 -6.33 4.38
C MET A 33 -0.54 -6.92 5.14
N ILE A 34 0.49 -6.12 5.42
CA ILE A 34 1.67 -6.53 6.22
C ILE A 34 1.37 -6.42 7.72
N ASP A 35 0.76 -5.31 8.14
CA ASP A 35 0.40 -5.02 9.52
C ASP A 35 -1.07 -4.61 9.60
N ASN A 36 -1.93 -5.57 9.96
CA ASN A 36 -3.37 -5.32 10.05
C ASN A 36 -3.74 -4.31 11.15
N ARG A 37 -2.84 -3.95 12.07
CA ARG A 37 -3.08 -2.85 13.03
C ARG A 37 -3.15 -1.50 12.31
N VAL A 38 -2.39 -1.35 11.21
CA VAL A 38 -2.50 -0.19 10.33
C VAL A 38 -3.87 -0.19 9.65
N ALA A 39 -4.36 -1.37 9.24
CA ALA A 39 -5.71 -1.48 8.67
C ALA A 39 -6.76 -1.01 9.67
N GLU A 40 -6.71 -1.43 10.93
CA GLU A 40 -7.66 -1.01 11.96
C GLU A 40 -7.71 0.52 12.16
N ASP A 41 -6.57 1.20 12.19
CA ASP A 41 -6.52 2.68 12.32
C ASP A 41 -7.04 3.38 11.06
N VAL A 42 -6.65 2.89 9.88
CA VAL A 42 -7.01 3.48 8.58
C VAL A 42 -8.51 3.30 8.28
N LEU A 43 -9.10 2.17 8.68
CA LEU A 43 -10.53 1.88 8.52
C LEU A 43 -11.45 2.86 9.28
N GLN A 44 -10.94 3.55 10.30
CA GLN A 44 -11.70 4.58 11.01
C GLN A 44 -11.72 5.93 10.26
N LYS A 45 -10.79 6.15 9.33
CA LYS A 45 -10.51 7.46 8.73
C LYS A 45 -10.84 7.51 7.23
N LEU A 46 -10.67 6.38 6.55
CA LEU A 46 -10.80 6.27 5.10
C LEU A 46 -12.03 5.45 4.72
N ARG A 47 -12.47 5.64 3.48
CA ARG A 47 -13.55 4.87 2.87
C ARG A 47 -13.10 4.44 1.46
N PRO A 48 -13.63 3.34 0.91
CA PRO A 48 -13.21 2.85 -0.40
C PRO A 48 -13.41 3.88 -1.53
N GLU A 49 -14.35 4.83 -1.39
CA GLU A 49 -14.60 5.86 -2.41
C GLU A 49 -13.52 6.95 -2.47
N HIS A 50 -12.60 7.00 -1.50
CA HIS A 50 -11.49 7.95 -1.50
C HIS A 50 -10.31 7.49 -2.37
N PHE A 51 -10.32 6.23 -2.83
CA PHE A 51 -9.33 5.70 -3.75
C PHE A 51 -9.65 6.16 -5.18
N PHE A 52 -8.63 6.63 -5.88
CA PHE A 52 -8.64 7.00 -7.29
C PHE A 52 -8.68 5.78 -8.20
N GLU A 53 -7.94 4.72 -7.87
CA GLU A 53 -7.99 3.45 -8.61
C GLU A 53 -9.15 2.58 -8.09
N PRO A 54 -10.18 2.28 -8.91
CA PRO A 54 -11.31 1.46 -8.48
C PRO A 54 -10.92 0.05 -8.00
N LEU A 55 -9.84 -0.53 -8.53
CA LEU A 55 -9.34 -1.79 -7.98
C LEU A 55 -8.84 -1.61 -6.54
N HIS A 56 -8.13 -0.54 -6.23
CA HIS A 56 -7.60 -0.29 -4.88
C HIS A 56 -8.72 -0.10 -3.86
N GLY A 57 -9.77 0.64 -4.22
CA GLY A 57 -10.96 0.76 -3.38
C GLY A 57 -11.61 -0.60 -3.08
N ARG A 58 -11.64 -1.51 -4.05
CA ARG A 58 -12.16 -2.88 -3.84
C ARG A 58 -11.25 -3.74 -2.96
N ILE A 59 -9.93 -3.63 -3.13
CA ILE A 59 -8.96 -4.32 -2.25
C ILE A 59 -9.12 -3.81 -0.81
N TYR A 60 -9.26 -2.49 -0.63
CA TYR A 60 -9.51 -1.87 0.66
C TYR A 60 -10.80 -2.41 1.30
N ASP A 61 -11.90 -2.47 0.56
CA ASP A 61 -13.18 -3.00 1.05
C ASP A 61 -13.09 -4.48 1.47
N ALA A 62 -12.35 -5.28 0.71
CA ALA A 62 -12.09 -6.67 1.08
C ALA A 62 -11.22 -6.77 2.37
N ILE A 63 -10.25 -5.88 2.54
CA ILE A 63 -9.47 -5.77 3.79
C ILE A 63 -10.39 -5.38 4.95
N ALA A 64 -11.25 -4.38 4.76
CA ALA A 64 -12.22 -3.91 5.74
C ALA A 64 -13.13 -5.04 6.23
N THR A 65 -13.66 -5.82 5.29
CA THR A 65 -14.52 -6.97 5.57
C THR A 65 -13.79 -8.03 6.41
N LEU A 66 -12.57 -8.41 5.99
CA LEU A 66 -11.79 -9.43 6.72
C LEU A 66 -11.44 -8.96 8.14
N VAL A 67 -10.94 -7.73 8.29
CA VAL A 67 -10.56 -7.18 9.59
C VAL A 67 -11.80 -7.02 10.48
N GLY A 68 -12.94 -6.58 9.93
CA GLY A 68 -14.21 -6.50 10.64
C GLY A 68 -14.74 -7.86 11.13
N ASP A 69 -14.50 -8.92 10.36
CA ASP A 69 -14.78 -10.32 10.75
C ASP A 69 -13.73 -10.89 11.71
N ASN A 70 -12.80 -10.06 12.21
CA ASN A 70 -11.71 -10.45 13.10
C ASN A 70 -10.74 -11.47 12.46
N ARG A 71 -10.61 -11.42 11.11
CA ARG A 71 -9.74 -12.26 10.29
C ARG A 71 -8.55 -11.45 9.76
N LEU A 72 -7.44 -12.14 9.52
CA LEU A 72 -6.24 -11.50 8.96
C LEU A 72 -6.41 -11.20 7.46
N ALA A 73 -6.17 -9.95 7.09
CA ALA A 73 -6.15 -9.50 5.71
C ALA A 73 -4.71 -9.56 5.18
N THR A 74 -4.44 -10.51 4.29
CA THR A 74 -3.11 -10.76 3.73
C THR A 74 -3.25 -11.03 2.23
N PRO A 75 -2.18 -10.98 1.43
CA PRO A 75 -2.25 -11.29 0.01
C PRO A 75 -2.83 -12.69 -0.25
N VAL A 76 -2.57 -13.64 0.65
CA VAL A 76 -3.05 -15.03 0.55
C VAL A 76 -4.55 -15.12 0.81
N THR A 77 -5.07 -14.39 1.80
CA THR A 77 -6.49 -14.41 2.15
C THR A 77 -7.35 -13.60 1.18
N LEU A 78 -6.78 -12.58 0.56
CA LEU A 78 -7.42 -11.76 -0.48
C LEU A 78 -7.40 -12.42 -1.86
N LYS A 79 -6.36 -13.22 -2.16
CA LYS A 79 -6.20 -13.96 -3.43
C LYS A 79 -7.49 -14.61 -3.97
N PRO A 80 -8.23 -15.43 -3.19
CA PRO A 80 -9.44 -16.09 -3.68
C PRO A 80 -10.58 -15.11 -3.97
N LEU A 81 -10.64 -13.96 -3.28
CA LEU A 81 -11.71 -12.96 -3.47
C LEU A 81 -11.59 -12.25 -4.83
N PHE A 82 -10.36 -12.10 -5.32
CA PHE A 82 -10.07 -11.43 -6.60
C PHE A 82 -9.72 -12.40 -7.74
N ALA A 83 -9.80 -13.72 -7.53
CA ALA A 83 -9.45 -14.71 -8.54
C ALA A 83 -10.34 -14.63 -9.80
N ALA A 84 -11.61 -14.25 -9.62
CA ALA A 84 -12.57 -14.07 -10.71
C ALA A 84 -12.58 -12.63 -11.27
N ASP A 85 -11.90 -11.70 -10.62
CA ASP A 85 -11.98 -10.27 -10.95
C ASP A 85 -11.21 -9.93 -12.23
N THR A 86 -11.87 -9.23 -13.16
CA THR A 86 -11.28 -8.91 -14.47
C THR A 86 -10.19 -7.84 -14.36
N ALA A 87 -10.40 -6.78 -13.57
CA ALA A 87 -9.39 -5.73 -13.43
C ALA A 87 -8.14 -6.24 -12.68
N MET A 88 -8.35 -7.16 -11.72
CA MET A 88 -7.23 -7.85 -11.08
C MET A 88 -6.39 -8.62 -12.10
N LYS A 89 -7.02 -9.32 -13.05
CA LYS A 89 -6.32 -10.05 -14.13
C LYS A 89 -5.54 -9.11 -15.04
N GLU A 90 -6.09 -7.95 -15.37
CA GLU A 90 -5.42 -6.94 -16.21
C GLU A 90 -4.14 -6.40 -15.57
N LEU A 91 -4.08 -6.32 -14.24
CA LEU A 91 -2.91 -5.85 -13.48
C LEU A 91 -1.91 -6.96 -13.09
N GLY A 92 -1.97 -8.12 -13.73
CA GLY A 92 -1.07 -9.25 -13.46
C GLY A 92 -1.66 -10.31 -12.52
N GLY A 93 -2.96 -10.24 -12.28
CA GLY A 93 -3.71 -11.23 -11.51
C GLY A 93 -3.38 -11.17 -10.01
N PRO A 94 -3.60 -12.28 -9.29
CA PRO A 94 -3.40 -12.31 -7.85
C PRO A 94 -1.94 -12.13 -7.40
N GLY A 95 -0.98 -12.09 -8.35
CA GLY A 95 0.41 -11.71 -8.09
C GLY A 95 0.57 -10.23 -7.77
N TYR A 96 -0.36 -9.37 -8.20
CA TYR A 96 -0.37 -7.95 -7.87
C TYR A 96 -0.47 -7.71 -6.35
N LEU A 97 -1.31 -8.47 -5.65
CA LEU A 97 -1.42 -8.38 -4.19
C LEU A 97 -0.08 -8.66 -3.48
N ALA A 98 0.71 -9.61 -4.02
CA ALA A 98 2.05 -9.88 -3.50
C ALA A 98 3.03 -8.73 -3.82
N GLN A 99 2.88 -8.10 -4.98
CA GLN A 99 3.67 -6.94 -5.37
C GLN A 99 3.40 -5.72 -4.46
N LEU A 100 2.14 -5.50 -4.06
CA LEU A 100 1.76 -4.44 -3.11
C LEU A 100 2.47 -4.61 -1.75
N THR A 101 2.62 -5.84 -1.27
CA THR A 101 3.34 -6.12 -0.02
C THR A 101 4.86 -6.20 -0.17
N GLY A 102 5.36 -6.43 -1.39
CA GLY A 102 6.78 -6.56 -1.69
C GLY A 102 7.49 -5.24 -1.96
N ASN A 103 6.75 -4.14 -2.13
CA ASN A 103 7.32 -2.82 -2.40
C ASN A 103 7.81 -2.16 -1.09
N PRO A 104 9.10 -1.79 -0.96
CA PRO A 104 9.61 -1.08 0.21
C PRO A 104 8.93 0.28 0.45
N ALA A 105 8.31 0.89 -0.56
CA ALA A 105 7.50 2.09 -0.41
C ALA A 105 6.24 1.87 0.46
N SER A 106 5.76 0.62 0.59
CA SER A 106 4.57 0.29 1.38
C SER A 106 4.75 0.56 2.88
N LEU A 107 5.97 0.43 3.41
CA LEU A 107 6.25 0.73 4.82
C LEU A 107 6.36 2.23 5.12
N ILE A 108 6.66 3.06 4.11
CA ILE A 108 6.85 4.51 4.25
C ILE A 108 5.58 5.29 3.88
N GLY A 109 4.80 4.81 2.91
CA GLY A 109 3.63 5.51 2.37
C GLY A 109 2.41 5.57 3.30
N ALA A 110 2.17 4.55 4.12
CA ALA A 110 0.98 4.50 4.98
C ALA A 110 0.92 5.63 6.00
N ARG A 111 2.07 6.07 6.52
CA ARG A 111 2.16 7.17 7.49
C ARG A 111 2.08 8.54 6.82
N ALA A 112 2.59 8.67 5.59
CA ALA A 112 2.53 9.92 4.84
C ALA A 112 1.10 10.23 4.32
N PHE A 113 0.31 9.21 3.98
CA PHE A 113 -1.07 9.39 3.51
C PHE A 113 -2.03 9.82 4.62
N ALA A 114 -1.87 9.27 5.84
CA ALA A 114 -2.72 9.63 6.98
C ALA A 114 -2.58 11.11 7.42
N ASP A 115 -1.47 11.77 7.07
CA ASP A 115 -1.22 13.20 7.35
C ASP A 115 -1.70 14.13 6.21
N GLN A 116 -2.14 13.59 5.07
CA GLN A 116 -2.56 14.38 3.89
C GLN A 116 -4.07 14.40 3.63
N VAL A 117 -4.86 13.68 4.43
CA VAL A 117 -6.33 13.59 4.32
C VAL A 117 -7.01 14.29 5.50
#